data_AF-A0A2M8P5T7-F1
#
_entry.id   AF-A0A2M8P5T7-F1
#
_cell.length_a   1.000
_cell.length_b   1.000
_cell.length_c   1.000
_cell.angle_alpha   90.00
_cell.angle_beta   90.00
_cell.angle_gamma   90.00
#
_symmetry.space_group_name_H-M   'P 1'
#
loop_
_entity.id
_entity.type
_entity.pdbx_description
1 polymer ?
#
loop_
_entity_poly.entity_id
_entity_poly.type
_entity_poly.pdbx_seq_one_letter_code
_entity_poly.pdbx_strand_id
1 'polypeptide(L)'
;MYNVSDMRKKDAVSKHVKLAVLQMDATPAPTDIRLNRATQLVESATRAGAQLVILPELFNTGYTYEDTNYAVAETMTGTTVQWLRKTAE
;
A
#
# COMPACT_ATOMS: atom_id res chain seq x y z
N MET A 1 -49.29 24.01 -7.91
CA MET A 1 -48.02 24.65 -8.32
C MET A 1 -46.93 23.94 -7.53
N TYR A 2 -46.20 22.99 -8.15
CA TYR A 2 -45.14 22.26 -7.46
C TYR A 2 -43.95 23.20 -7.26
N ASN A 3 -43.53 23.37 -6.01
CA ASN A 3 -42.40 24.24 -5.66
C ASN A 3 -41.11 23.50 -6.04
N VAL A 4 -40.37 24.03 -7.02
CA VAL A 4 -39.15 23.42 -7.58
C VAL A 4 -37.97 23.47 -6.59
N SER A 5 -38.16 24.08 -5.42
CA SER A 5 -37.17 24.16 -4.34
C SER A 5 -37.00 22.87 -3.53
N ASP A 6 -37.86 21.86 -3.72
CA ASP A 6 -37.82 20.60 -2.95
C ASP A 6 -37.06 19.45 -3.66
N MET A 7 -36.30 19.77 -4.72
CA MET A 7 -35.30 18.85 -5.26
C MET A 7 -34.10 18.84 -4.31
N ARG A 8 -34.25 18.16 -3.15
CA ARG A 8 -33.13 17.66 -2.35
C ARG A 8 -32.13 17.06 -3.31
N LYS A 9 -31.01 17.76 -3.50
CA LYS A 9 -29.77 17.14 -3.97
C LYS A 9 -29.63 15.90 -3.10
N LYS A 10 -29.80 14.71 -3.68
CA LYS A 10 -29.42 13.46 -3.03
C LYS A 10 -28.05 13.73 -2.43
N ASP A 11 -27.94 13.69 -1.11
CA ASP A 11 -26.70 13.93 -0.38
C ASP A 11 -25.67 12.96 -0.97
N ALA A 12 -24.87 13.44 -1.92
CA ALA A 12 -23.85 12.63 -2.54
C ALA A 12 -22.85 12.36 -1.42
N VAL A 13 -22.87 11.14 -0.88
CA VAL A 13 -21.87 10.71 0.09
C VAL A 13 -20.52 10.95 -0.55
N SER A 14 -19.83 11.98 -0.08
CA SER A 14 -18.50 12.30 -0.59
C SER A 14 -17.56 11.21 -0.11
N LYS A 15 -17.22 10.28 -1.00
CA LYS A 15 -16.29 9.19 -0.73
C LYS A 15 -14.87 9.72 -0.82
N HIS A 16 -14.39 10.30 0.27
CA HIS A 16 -12.97 10.63 0.42
C HIS A 16 -12.20 9.37 0.82
N VAL A 17 -11.07 9.14 0.16
CA VAL A 17 -10.11 8.10 0.55
C VAL A 17 -8.83 8.81 0.96
N LYS A 18 -8.43 8.64 2.23
CA LYS A 18 -7.13 9.12 2.68
C LYS A 18 -6.06 8.12 2.25
N LEU A 19 -5.10 8.57 1.45
CA LEU A 19 -4.02 7.73 0.96
C LEU A 19 -2.67 8.14 1.56
N ALA A 20 -1.76 7.18 1.68
CA ALA A 20 -0.36 7.40 2.01
C ALA A 20 0.52 6.79 0.91
N VAL A 21 1.46 7.59 0.40
CA VAL A 21 2.50 7.10 -0.51
C VAL A 21 3.79 7.02 0.28
N LEU A 22 4.36 5.82 0.39
CA LEU A 22 5.51 5.58 1.25
C LEU A 22 6.80 5.82 0.48
N GLN A 23 7.73 6.53 1.13
CA GLN A 23 9.13 6.60 0.71
C GLN A 23 9.94 5.73 1.66
N MET A 24 10.71 4.78 1.13
CA MET A 24 11.49 3.84 1.94
C MET A 24 12.88 3.62 1.34
N ASP A 25 13.80 3.18 2.20
CA ASP A 25 15.07 2.60 1.74
C ASP A 25 14.83 1.20 1.15
N ALA A 26 14.74 1.15 -0.18
CA ALA A 26 14.57 -0.07 -0.98
C ALA A 26 15.93 -0.66 -1.43
N THR A 27 17.04 -0.32 -0.78
CA THR A 27 18.33 -0.95 -1.06
C THR A 27 18.25 -2.48 -0.94
N PRO A 28 19.03 -3.22 -1.73
CA PRO A 28 19.12 -4.67 -1.63
C PRO A 28 19.46 -5.13 -0.20
N ALA A 29 18.62 -6.00 0.35
CA ALA A 29 18.77 -6.60 1.67
C ALA A 29 17.94 -7.90 1.71
N PRO A 30 18.10 -8.77 2.72
CA PRO A 30 17.19 -9.90 2.91
C PRO A 30 15.71 -9.44 2.93
N THR A 31 14.82 -10.24 2.33
CA THR A 31 13.41 -9.89 2.14
C THR A 31 12.72 -9.54 3.46
N ASP A 32 12.98 -10.30 4.52
CA ASP A 32 12.46 -10.07 5.88
C ASP A 32 12.84 -8.69 6.44
N ILE A 33 14.09 -8.26 6.23
CA ILE A 33 14.56 -6.93 6.66
C ILE A 33 13.79 -5.83 5.94
N ARG A 34 13.50 -5.98 4.65
CA ARG A 34 12.74 -4.98 3.88
C ARG A 34 11.26 -4.98 4.22
N LEU A 35 10.66 -6.16 4.43
CA LEU A 35 9.28 -6.25 4.91
C LEU A 35 9.15 -5.58 6.29
N ASN A 36 10.15 -5.69 7.16
CA ASN A 36 10.17 -4.97 8.44
C ASN A 36 10.21 -3.43 8.26
N ARG A 37 11.05 -2.92 7.35
CA ARG A 37 11.06 -1.47 7.00
C ARG A 37 9.69 -0.99 6.49
N ALA A 38 9.10 -1.76 5.58
CA ALA A 38 7.77 -1.46 5.05
C ALA A 38 6.69 -1.49 6.14
N THR A 39 6.75 -2.48 7.04
CA THR A 39 5.81 -2.63 8.16
C THR A 39 5.78 -1.38 9.04
N GLN A 40 6.95 -0.87 9.43
CA GLN A 40 7.04 0.35 10.27
C GLN A 40 6.37 1.56 9.61
N LEU A 41 6.55 1.72 8.29
CA LEU A 41 5.95 2.82 7.52
C LEU A 41 4.45 2.64 7.32
N VAL A 42 3.99 1.43 7.02
CA VAL A 42 2.57 1.09 6.90
C VAL A 42 1.86 1.36 8.22
N GLU A 43 2.39 0.89 9.35
CA GLU A 43 1.81 1.14 10.66
C GLU A 43 1.71 2.64 10.97
N SER A 44 2.73 3.42 10.59
CA SER A 44 2.70 4.87 10.75
C SER A 44 1.61 5.52 9.89
N ALA A 45 1.45 5.08 8.65
CA ALA A 45 0.39 5.56 7.76
C ALA A 45 -1.01 5.18 8.28
N THR A 46 -1.18 3.96 8.78
CA THR A 46 -2.43 3.49 9.38
C THR A 46 -2.78 4.29 10.64
N ARG A 47 -1.81 4.55 11.53
CA ARG A 47 -2.01 5.44 12.70
C ARG A 47 -2.38 6.87 12.28
N ALA A 48 -1.93 7.33 11.12
CA ALA A 48 -2.33 8.61 10.54
C ALA A 48 -3.70 8.56 9.83
N GLY A 49 -4.38 7.42 9.80
CA GLY A 49 -5.71 7.24 9.23
C GLY A 49 -5.73 6.99 7.71
N ALA A 50 -4.62 6.54 7.11
CA ALA A 50 -4.61 6.12 5.72
C ALA A 50 -5.51 4.88 5.52
N GLN A 51 -6.32 4.90 4.45
CA GLN A 51 -7.20 3.81 4.00
C GLN A 51 -6.61 3.07 2.79
N LEU A 52 -5.64 3.68 2.12
CA LEU A 52 -4.87 3.10 1.03
C LEU A 52 -3.39 3.48 1.23
N VAL A 53 -2.52 2.47 1.23
CA VAL A 53 -1.08 2.65 1.34
C VAL A 53 -0.43 2.16 0.06
N ILE A 54 0.43 2.99 -0.54
CA ILE A 54 1.17 2.70 -1.77
C ILE A 54 2.64 2.50 -1.40
N LEU A 55 3.17 1.32 -1.72
CA LEU A 55 4.57 0.95 -1.48
C LEU A 55 5.42 1.26 -2.72
N PRO A 56 6.73 1.54 -2.56
CA PRO A 56 7.64 1.71 -3.69
C PRO A 56 7.73 0.50 -4.61
N GLU A 57 8.13 0.75 -5.85
CA GLU A 57 8.49 -0.29 -6.81
C GLU A 57 9.63 -1.16 -6.24
N LEU A 58 9.54 -2.49 -6.42
CA LEU A 58 10.53 -3.47 -5.96
C LEU A 58 10.91 -3.34 -4.47
N PHE A 59 10.02 -2.83 -3.61
CA PHE A 59 10.32 -2.64 -2.18
C PHE A 59 10.75 -3.94 -1.47
N ASN A 60 10.29 -5.09 -1.96
CA ASN A 60 10.52 -6.40 -1.35
C ASN A 60 11.78 -7.12 -1.89
N THR A 61 12.26 -6.79 -3.10
CA THR A 61 13.44 -7.39 -3.77
C THR A 61 14.63 -6.43 -3.89
N GLY A 62 14.38 -5.12 -3.76
CA GLY A 62 15.33 -4.06 -4.02
C GLY A 62 15.58 -3.84 -5.50
N TYR A 63 16.14 -2.68 -5.83
CA TYR A 63 16.38 -2.28 -7.22
C TYR A 63 17.83 -2.61 -7.63
N THR A 64 18.01 -3.70 -8.38
CA THR A 64 19.31 -4.10 -8.95
C THR A 64 19.15 -4.62 -10.38
N TYR A 65 20.24 -4.70 -11.12
CA TYR A 65 20.30 -5.39 -12.43
C TYR A 65 21.25 -6.58 -12.37
N GLU A 66 21.00 -7.50 -11.42
CA GLU A 66 21.80 -8.70 -11.21
C GLU A 66 20.97 -9.97 -11.35
N ASP A 67 21.62 -11.10 -11.67
CA ASP A 67 20.96 -12.41 -11.77
C ASP A 67 20.33 -12.85 -10.45
N THR A 68 20.77 -12.28 -9.32
CA THR A 68 20.19 -12.49 -8.00
C THR A 68 18.69 -12.13 -7.95
N ASN A 69 18.22 -11.24 -8.83
CA ASN A 69 16.80 -10.91 -8.98
C ASN A 69 15.95 -12.15 -9.31
N TYR A 70 16.46 -13.09 -10.13
CA TYR A 70 15.73 -14.32 -10.45
C TYR A 70 15.61 -15.24 -9.23
N ALA A 71 16.60 -15.24 -8.33
CA ALA A 71 16.61 -16.08 -7.14
C ALA A 71 15.66 -15.57 -6.04
N VAL A 72 15.36 -14.27 -6.02
CA VAL A 72 14.47 -13.63 -5.03
C VAL A 72 13.07 -13.33 -5.56
N ALA A 73 12.80 -13.66 -6.82
CA ALA A 73 11.47 -13.52 -7.41
C ALA A 73 10.47 -14.46 -6.73
N GLU A 74 9.27 -13.95 -6.47
CA GLU A 74 8.23 -14.69 -5.76
C GLU A 74 7.03 -14.98 -6.67
N THR A 75 6.37 -16.12 -6.44
CA THR A 75 5.07 -16.42 -7.06
C THR A 75 3.94 -15.69 -6.32
N MET A 76 2.70 -15.79 -6.83
CA MET A 76 1.52 -15.22 -6.16
C MET A 76 1.18 -15.84 -4.79
N THR A 77 1.90 -16.86 -4.36
CA THR A 77 1.80 -17.45 -3.02
C THR A 77 3.05 -17.20 -2.18
N GLY A 78 3.97 -16.36 -2.63
CA GLY A 78 5.21 -16.04 -1.96
C GLY A 78 5.03 -15.21 -0.68
N THR A 79 6.13 -15.08 0.06
CA THR A 79 6.23 -14.39 1.35
C THR A 79 5.68 -12.97 1.31
N THR A 80 6.05 -12.18 0.30
CA THR A 80 5.61 -10.79 0.11
C THR A 80 4.10 -10.71 -0.12
N VAL A 81 3.51 -11.63 -0.90
CA VAL A 81 2.06 -11.63 -1.12
C VAL A 81 1.30 -12.02 0.14
N GLN A 82 1.80 -13.01 0.90
CA GLN A 82 1.22 -13.37 2.19
C GLN A 82 1.32 -12.22 3.20
N TRP A 83 2.46 -11.53 3.23
CA TRP A 83 2.66 -10.34 4.05
C TRP A 83 1.70 -9.21 3.66
N LEU A 84 1.51 -8.93 2.35
CA LEU A 84 0.57 -7.93 1.86
C LEU A 84 -0.87 -8.21 2.31
N ARG A 85 -1.31 -9.48 2.22
CA ARG A 85 -2.65 -9.89 2.67
C ARG A 85 -2.83 -9.65 4.17
N LYS A 86 -1.91 -10.17 4.98
CA LYS A 86 -1.94 -10.01 6.44
C LYS A 86 -1.88 -8.54 6.87
N THR A 87 -1.14 -7.72 6.13
CA THR A 87 -0.96 -6.29 6.46
C THR A 87 -2.18 -5.44 6.09
N ALA A 88 -3.02 -5.92 5.16
CA ALA A 88 -4.22 -5.22 4.71
C ALA A 88 -5.50 -5.59 5.50
N GLU A 89 -5.41 -6.57 6.40
CA GLU A 89 -6.47 -6.96 7.34
C GLU A 89 -6.62 -5.95 8.48
#